data_AF-A0A523DXP6-F1
#
_entry.id   AF-A0A523DXP6-F1
#
_cell.length_a   1.000
_cell.length_b   1.000
_cell.length_c   1.000
_cell.angle_alpha   90.00
_cell.angle_beta   90.00
_cell.angle_gamma   90.00
#
_symmetry.space_group_name_H-M   'P 1'
#
loop_
_entity.id
_entity.type
_entity.pdbx_description
1 polymer ?
#
loop_
_entity_poly.entity_id
_entity_poly.type
_entity_poly.pdbx_seq_one_letter_code
_entity_poly.pdbx_strand_id
1 'polypeptide(L)'
;MLQERQRVTLSLPVERWRRIVLETSGFIEAPLTGEIAIESVNLPGVLHNDPADRMLIATARLSGWTLATRDDRILSYGTAGHVDVLRL
;
A
#
# COMPACT_ATOMS: atom_id res chain seq x y z
N MET A 1 12.93 -7.89 -0.84
CA MET A 1 12.26 -8.54 -1.99
C MET A 1 12.44 -7.82 -3.34
N LEU A 2 11.87 -6.62 -3.59
CA LEU A 2 11.92 -6.02 -4.95
C LEU A 2 13.32 -5.61 -5.40
N GLN A 3 14.11 -5.01 -4.51
CA GLN A 3 15.51 -4.66 -4.77
C GLN A 3 16.38 -5.91 -4.97
N GLU A 4 16.20 -6.93 -4.13
CA GLU A 4 16.88 -8.24 -4.28
C GLU A 4 16.52 -8.91 -5.62
N ARG A 5 15.29 -8.73 -6.08
CA ARG A 5 14.80 -9.19 -7.39
C ARG A 5 15.13 -8.23 -8.54
N GLN A 6 15.90 -7.17 -8.29
CA GLN A 6 16.30 -6.15 -9.27
C GLN A 6 15.14 -5.49 -10.03
N ARG A 7 13.94 -5.46 -9.43
CA ARG A 7 12.77 -4.78 -10.01
C ARG A 7 12.77 -3.28 -9.72
N VAL A 8 13.50 -2.86 -8.70
CA VAL A 8 13.70 -1.46 -8.30
C VAL A 8 15.16 -1.29 -7.91
N THR A 9 15.77 -0.19 -8.36
CA THR A 9 17.11 0.22 -7.93
C THR A 9 16.96 1.42 -6.99
N LEU A 10 17.39 1.24 -5.73
CA LEU A 10 17.51 2.35 -4.78
C LEU A 10 18.97 2.82 -4.77
N SER A 11 19.16 4.15 -4.75
CA SER A 11 20.50 4.77 -4.65
C SER A 11 21.14 4.60 -3.27
N LEU A 12 20.35 4.15 -2.29
CA LEU A 12 20.74 3.95 -0.90
C LEU A 12 20.16 2.62 -0.39
N PRO A 13 20.76 2.02 0.65
CA PRO A 13 20.11 0.94 1.40
C PRO A 13 18.70 1.32 1.87
N VAL A 14 17.78 0.36 1.85
CA VAL A 14 16.34 0.59 2.08
C VAL A 14 16.05 1.24 3.42
N GLU A 15 16.77 0.87 4.47
CA GLU A 15 16.62 1.42 5.82
C GLU A 15 17.04 2.90 5.88
N ARG A 16 18.10 3.26 5.15
CA ARG A 16 18.57 4.64 5.07
C ARG A 16 17.65 5.49 4.22
N TRP A 17 17.18 4.95 3.09
CA TRP A 17 16.20 5.60 2.24
C TRP A 17 14.91 5.92 3.02
N ARG A 18 14.36 4.92 3.74
CA ARG A 18 13.14 5.10 4.56
C ARG A 18 13.32 6.20 5.59
N ARG A 19 14.42 6.19 6.35
CA ARG A 19 14.69 7.22 7.38
C ARG A 19 14.69 8.63 6.78
N ILE A 20 15.40 8.83 5.68
CA ILE A 20 15.48 10.15 5.02
C ILE A 20 14.09 10.63 4.58
N VAL A 21 13.30 9.76 3.95
CA VAL A 21 11.94 10.12 3.48
C VAL A 21 11.06 10.59 4.64
N LEU A 22 11.08 9.87 5.76
CA LEU A 22 10.26 10.22 6.94
C LEU A 22 10.76 11.49 7.66
N GLU A 23 12.06 11.78 7.62
CA GLU A 23 12.63 12.96 8.28
C GLU A 23 12.53 14.24 7.43
N THR A 24 12.53 14.13 6.10
CA THR A 24 12.74 15.31 5.22
C THR A 24 11.55 15.69 4.35
N SER A 25 10.61 14.76 4.13
CA SER A 25 9.62 14.90 3.05
C SER A 25 8.17 15.02 3.54
N GLY A 26 7.96 15.17 4.85
CA GLY A 26 6.63 15.33 5.45
C GLY A 26 5.72 14.09 5.36
N PHE A 27 6.26 12.95 4.90
CA PHE A 27 5.53 11.70 4.90
C PHE A 27 5.35 11.16 6.31
N ILE A 28 4.14 10.71 6.60
CA ILE A 28 3.81 10.03 7.85
C ILE A 28 3.68 8.55 7.50
N GLU A 29 4.42 7.70 8.21
CA GLU A 29 4.25 6.26 8.07
C GLU A 29 2.97 5.82 8.78
N ALA A 30 2.13 5.07 8.06
CA ALA A 30 0.96 4.44 8.65
C ALA A 30 1.38 3.23 9.50
N PRO A 31 0.96 3.12 10.76
CA PRO A 31 1.25 1.95 11.57
C PRO A 31 0.51 0.73 11.02
N LEU A 32 1.16 -0.43 10.99
CA LEU A 32 0.48 -1.70 10.74
C LEU A 32 -0.15 -2.20 12.04
N THR A 33 -1.47 -2.03 12.18
CA THR A 33 -2.22 -2.45 13.36
C THR A 33 -2.86 -3.83 13.19
N GLY A 34 -3.32 -4.40 14.30
CA GLY A 34 -4.09 -5.65 14.28
C GLY A 34 -5.40 -5.52 13.51
N GLU A 35 -6.08 -4.36 13.59
CA GLU A 35 -7.30 -4.11 12.81
C GLU A 35 -7.02 -4.12 11.31
N ILE A 36 -5.91 -3.52 10.87
CA ILE A 36 -5.49 -3.56 9.46
C ILE A 36 -5.22 -4.99 9.03
N ALA A 37 -4.53 -5.78 9.86
CA ALA A 37 -4.26 -7.19 9.54
C ALA A 37 -5.56 -8.00 9.39
N ILE A 38 -6.55 -7.79 10.26
CA ILE A 38 -7.85 -8.46 10.20
C ILE A 38 -8.66 -7.99 8.98
N GLU A 39 -8.76 -6.68 8.72
CA GLU A 39 -9.46 -6.16 7.54
C GLU A 39 -8.80 -6.65 6.25
N SER A 40 -7.47 -6.79 6.22
CA SER A 40 -6.75 -7.28 5.05
C SER A 40 -7.22 -8.66 4.61
N VAL A 41 -7.67 -9.53 5.53
CA VAL A 41 -8.19 -10.86 5.20
C VAL A 41 -9.69 -10.86 4.89
N ASN A 42 -10.41 -9.83 5.32
CA ASN A 42 -11.87 -9.69 5.20
C ASN A 42 -12.31 -8.73 4.07
N LEU A 43 -11.38 -8.27 3.23
CA LEU A 43 -11.68 -7.40 2.10
C LEU A 43 -12.80 -7.98 1.21
N PRO A 44 -13.84 -7.18 0.87
CA PRO A 44 -14.97 -7.65 0.08
C PRO A 44 -14.57 -7.98 -1.36
N GLY A 45 -15.36 -8.81 -2.04
CA GLY A 45 -15.16 -9.08 -3.46
C GLY A 45 -13.92 -9.94 -3.76
N VAL A 46 -13.51 -9.94 -5.04
CA VAL A 46 -12.37 -10.72 -5.52
C VAL A 46 -11.20 -9.78 -5.77
N LEU A 47 -10.14 -9.95 -4.99
CA LEU A 47 -8.91 -9.16 -5.06
C LEU A 47 -7.71 -10.09 -5.23
N HIS A 48 -6.57 -9.49 -5.60
CA HIS A 48 -5.28 -10.16 -5.62
C HIS A 48 -4.91 -10.82 -4.27
N ASN A 49 -4.20 -11.94 -4.34
CA ASN A 49 -3.79 -12.73 -3.17
C ASN A 49 -2.50 -12.22 -2.49
N ASP A 50 -1.91 -11.11 -2.95
CA ASP A 50 -0.69 -10.58 -2.33
C ASP A 50 -0.99 -9.94 -0.97
N PRO A 51 -0.35 -10.39 0.13
CA PRO A 51 -0.61 -9.86 1.45
C PRO A 51 -0.29 -8.37 1.61
N ALA A 52 0.73 -7.85 0.93
CA ALA A 52 1.11 -6.45 1.07
C ALA A 52 0.08 -5.53 0.41
N ASP A 53 -0.41 -5.89 -0.79
CA ASP A 53 -1.48 -5.14 -1.45
C ASP A 53 -2.76 -5.12 -0.61
N ARG A 54 -3.12 -6.26 -0.01
CA ARG A 54 -4.30 -6.36 0.87
C ARG A 54 -4.13 -5.50 2.13
N MET A 55 -2.94 -5.44 2.72
CA MET A 55 -2.66 -4.56 3.84
C MET A 55 -2.78 -3.08 3.44
N LEU A 56 -2.23 -2.68 2.28
CA LEU A 56 -2.35 -1.30 1.78
C LEU A 56 -3.81 -0.89 1.56
N ILE A 57 -4.63 -1.77 0.99
CA ILE A 57 -6.06 -1.53 0.77
C ILE A 57 -6.82 -1.45 2.10
N ALA A 58 -6.54 -2.35 3.04
CA ALA A 58 -7.15 -2.33 4.36
C ALA A 58 -6.81 -1.05 5.14
N THR A 59 -5.54 -0.61 5.09
CA THR A 59 -5.13 0.68 5.67
C THR A 59 -5.92 1.83 5.06
N ALA A 60 -5.99 1.92 3.74
CA ALA A 60 -6.74 2.98 3.06
C ALA A 60 -8.23 2.98 3.44
N ARG A 61 -8.87 1.79 3.48
CA ARG A 61 -10.29 1.65 3.86
C ARG A 61 -10.57 2.06 5.30
N LEU A 62 -9.77 1.57 6.26
CA LEU A 62 -9.99 1.88 7.68
C LEU A 62 -9.68 3.34 8.01
N SER A 63 -8.75 3.96 7.29
CA SER A 63 -8.38 5.37 7.50
C SER A 63 -9.19 6.36 6.66
N GLY A 64 -10.03 5.88 5.72
CA GLY A 64 -10.75 6.74 4.77
C GLY A 64 -9.82 7.51 3.83
N TRP A 65 -8.68 6.92 3.48
CA TRP A 65 -7.67 7.52 2.61
C TRP A 65 -7.79 7.03 1.17
N THR A 66 -7.30 7.83 0.23
CA THR A 66 -7.19 7.45 -1.18
C THR A 66 -5.90 6.69 -1.44
N LEU A 67 -6.00 5.48 -1.99
CA LEU A 67 -4.84 4.67 -2.38
C LEU A 67 -4.34 5.06 -3.77
N ALA A 68 -3.20 5.74 -3.83
CA ALA A 68 -2.55 6.11 -5.08
C ALA A 68 -1.72 4.94 -5.65
N THR A 69 -2.03 4.47 -6.87
CA THR A 69 -1.37 3.29 -7.45
C THR A 69 -1.39 3.28 -8.98
N ARG A 70 -0.48 2.51 -9.58
CA ARG A 70 -0.48 2.15 -11.02
C ARG A 70 -0.99 0.73 -11.28
N ASP A 71 -1.34 -0.02 -10.24
CA ASP A 71 -1.82 -1.39 -10.39
C ASP A 71 -3.28 -1.39 -10.88
N ASP A 72 -3.49 -1.85 -12.11
CA ASP A 72 -4.81 -1.87 -12.75
C ASP A 72 -5.83 -2.75 -12.00
N ARG A 73 -5.39 -3.77 -11.26
CA ARG A 73 -6.31 -4.61 -10.46
C ARG A 73 -6.80 -3.85 -9.24
N ILE A 74 -5.91 -3.13 -8.54
CA ILE A 74 -6.31 -2.28 -7.41
C ILE A 74 -7.21 -1.13 -7.90
N LEU A 75 -6.89 -0.53 -9.05
CA LEU A 75 -7.73 0.53 -9.64
C LEU A 75 -9.11 0.00 -10.04
N SER A 76 -9.20 -1.21 -10.61
CA SER A 76 -10.48 -1.85 -10.91
C SER A 76 -11.27 -2.16 -9.64
N TYR A 77 -10.59 -2.63 -8.59
CA TYR A 77 -11.18 -2.89 -7.29
C TYR A 77 -11.72 -1.62 -6.63
N GLY A 78 -11.00 -0.50 -6.73
CA GLY A 78 -11.48 0.81 -6.29
C GLY A 78 -12.67 1.32 -7.11
N THR A 79 -12.65 1.12 -8.44
CA THR A 79 -13.76 1.47 -9.33
C THR A 79 -15.05 0.71 -8.99
N ALA A 80 -14.95 -0.50 -8.44
CA ALA A 80 -16.08 -1.26 -7.90
C ALA A 80 -16.64 -0.72 -6.56
N GLY A 81 -16.08 0.39 -6.04
CA GLY A 81 -16.50 1.05 -4.81
C GLY A 81 -15.91 0.43 -3.53
N HIS A 82 -14.89 -0.43 -3.65
CA HIS A 82 -14.31 -1.08 -2.49
C HIS A 82 -13.22 -0.27 -1.78
N VAL A 83 -12.62 0.73 -2.41
CA VAL A 83 -11.65 1.65 -1.78
C VAL A 83 -11.47 2.87 -2.68
N ASP A 84 -11.25 4.05 -2.11
CA ASP A 84 -10.93 5.22 -2.90
C ASP A 84 -9.54 5.06 -3.53
N VAL A 85 -9.43 5.34 -4.83
CA VAL A 85 -8.19 5.16 -5.58
C VAL A 85 -7.85 6.38 -6.42
N LEU A 86 -6.54 6.59 -6.59
CA LEU A 86 -5.97 7.59 -7.49
C LEU A 86 -4.97 6.90 -8.43
N ARG A 87 -5.10 7.13 -9.74
CA ARG A 87 -4.12 6.62 -10.71
C ARG A 87 -2.88 7.53 -10.75
N LEU A 88 -1.70 6.93 -10.68
CA LEU A 88 -0.38 7.60 -10.77
C LEU A 88 0.27 7.49 -12.17
#